data_AF-A0A1S3ZV61-F1
#
_entry.id   AF-A0A1S3ZV61-F1
#
_cell.length_a   1.000
_cell.length_b   1.000
_cell.length_c   1.000
_cell.angle_alpha   90.00
_cell.angle_beta   90.00
_cell.angle_gamma   90.00
#
_symmetry.space_group_name_H-M   'P 1'
#
loop_
_entity.id
_entity.type
_entity.pdbx_description
1 polymer ?
#
loop_
_entity_poly.entity_id
_entity_poly.type
_entity_poly.pdbx_seq_one_letter_code
_entity_poly.pdbx_strand_id
1 'polypeptide(L)'
;MSVSLSVMTFNLLEDQPEDSPNSWEKRKDLCISVITSYSPMILCTQQGVKSQLDYLQQCLQGYEQFGISRKGAEDTSDQHCTIFYDKDKVELLEGGTFWLSESPSVPGSMSWGSTVPCTATWATFQLKGVEPPGFSFQIVNTTMDEFSPRARRRGALLTWQHIASLPPSLPVVYCGGFNTQKESTTGRFLLGRSREHGVVGDMRDAWPNARVRKNVSLIRTYHGFKGTKQGPLEFLKLVFRALCLCWDRQTQDLHVDWILFRGRSLIPVSFEGSKGYQIGR
;
A
#
# COMPACT_ATOMS: atom_id res chain seq x y z
N MET A 1 17.90 19.39 11.74
CA MET A 1 18.33 18.04 11.32
C MET A 1 17.27 17.46 10.41
N SER A 2 17.64 16.76 9.34
CA SER A 2 16.69 16.03 8.50
C SER A 2 16.53 14.61 9.02
N VAL A 3 15.30 14.20 9.24
CA VAL A 3 14.94 12.86 9.68
C VAL A 3 14.55 12.01 8.47
N SER A 4 14.94 10.74 8.43
CA SER A 4 14.62 9.83 7.33
C SER A 4 13.58 8.80 7.76
N LEU A 5 12.56 8.62 6.93
CA LEU A 5 11.53 7.60 7.07
C LEU A 5 11.56 6.72 5.81
N SER A 6 11.72 5.41 5.99
CA SER A 6 11.62 4.43 4.89
C SER A 6 10.36 3.60 5.05
N VAL A 7 9.51 3.62 4.01
CA VAL A 7 8.24 2.89 3.96
C VAL A 7 8.24 1.98 2.74
N MET A 8 7.85 0.73 2.93
CA MET A 8 7.66 -0.26 1.87
C MET A 8 6.21 -0.74 1.88
N THR A 9 5.59 -0.83 0.70
CA THR A 9 4.30 -1.54 0.53
C THR A 9 4.53 -2.80 -0.29
N PHE A 10 4.02 -3.94 0.18
CA PHE A 10 4.35 -5.24 -0.40
C PHE A 10 3.20 -6.25 -0.28
N ASN A 11 2.53 -6.53 -1.39
CA ASN A 11 1.46 -7.52 -1.44
C ASN A 11 2.06 -8.94 -1.49
N LEU A 12 1.74 -9.77 -0.50
CA LEU A 12 2.29 -11.13 -0.36
C LEU A 12 1.65 -12.12 -1.33
N LEU A 13 0.41 -11.81 -1.76
CA LEU A 13 -0.53 -12.69 -2.42
C LEU A 13 -0.88 -13.93 -1.58
N GLU A 14 -2.14 -14.35 -1.67
CA GLU A 14 -2.58 -15.62 -1.12
C GLU A 14 -1.72 -16.80 -1.60
N ASP A 15 -1.56 -17.78 -0.72
CA ASP A 15 -0.83 -18.99 -1.05
C ASP A 15 -1.51 -19.75 -2.20
N GLN A 16 -0.69 -20.40 -3.02
CA GLN A 16 -1.12 -21.26 -4.11
C GLN A 16 -0.87 -22.72 -3.71
N PRO A 17 -1.56 -23.70 -4.32
CA PRO A 17 -1.28 -25.12 -4.09
C PRO A 17 0.21 -25.45 -4.15
N GLU A 18 0.68 -26.37 -3.30
CA GLU A 18 2.11 -26.63 -3.08
C GLU A 18 2.89 -26.98 -4.37
N ASP A 19 2.21 -27.67 -5.29
CA ASP A 19 2.72 -28.05 -6.61
C ASP A 19 2.89 -26.85 -7.56
N SER A 20 2.15 -25.76 -7.34
CA SER A 20 2.28 -24.51 -8.09
C SER A 20 3.72 -23.98 -8.07
N PRO A 21 4.28 -23.52 -9.19
CA PRO A 21 5.60 -22.86 -9.18
C PRO A 21 5.62 -21.58 -8.35
N ASN A 22 4.43 -21.06 -8.00
CA ASN A 22 4.22 -19.81 -7.29
C ASN A 22 3.68 -20.02 -5.86
N SER A 23 3.76 -21.25 -5.34
CA SER A 23 3.42 -21.54 -3.94
C SER A 23 4.28 -20.71 -2.98
N TRP A 24 3.74 -20.36 -1.82
CA TRP A 24 4.43 -19.57 -0.81
C TRP A 24 5.77 -20.20 -0.42
N GLU A 25 5.81 -21.52 -0.27
CA GLU A 25 7.04 -22.27 0.04
C GLU A 25 8.18 -21.99 -0.93
N LYS A 26 7.89 -21.77 -2.22
CA LYS A 26 8.90 -21.46 -3.25
C LYS A 26 9.28 -19.98 -3.29
N ARG A 27 8.52 -19.10 -2.62
CA ARG A 27 8.66 -17.64 -2.68
C ARG A 27 9.12 -17.00 -1.38
N LYS A 28 8.89 -17.65 -0.24
CA LYS A 28 9.07 -17.07 1.11
C LYS A 28 10.50 -16.58 1.38
N ASP A 29 11.52 -17.32 0.95
CA ASP A 29 12.93 -16.92 1.14
C ASP A 29 13.29 -15.69 0.30
N LEU A 30 12.79 -15.62 -0.94
CA LEU A 30 13.00 -14.45 -1.80
C LEU A 30 12.25 -13.22 -1.27
N CYS A 31 11.03 -13.41 -0.74
CA CYS A 31 10.28 -12.36 -0.08
C CYS A 31 11.08 -11.76 1.08
N ILE A 32 11.65 -12.60 1.96
CA ILE A 32 12.52 -12.16 3.05
C ILE A 32 13.77 -11.46 2.53
N SER A 33 14.44 -12.03 1.53
CA SER A 33 15.64 -11.42 0.95
C SER A 33 15.38 -10.01 0.42
N VAL A 34 14.26 -9.79 -0.27
CA VAL A 34 13.85 -8.47 -0.74
C VAL A 34 13.62 -7.53 0.45
N ILE A 35 12.77 -7.91 1.41
CA ILE A 35 12.45 -7.06 2.57
C ILE A 35 13.71 -6.66 3.34
N THR A 36 14.56 -7.64 3.66
CA THR A 36 15.81 -7.43 4.42
C THR A 36 16.84 -6.60 3.66
N SER A 37 16.91 -6.71 2.33
CA SER A 37 17.80 -5.89 1.52
C SER A 37 17.46 -4.39 1.56
N TYR A 38 16.17 -4.04 1.69
CA TYR A 38 15.74 -2.65 1.84
C TYR A 38 15.66 -2.20 3.30
N SER A 39 15.48 -3.13 4.24
CA SER A 39 15.35 -2.87 5.69
C SER A 39 14.46 -1.66 6.01
N PRO A 40 13.18 -1.68 5.57
CA PRO A 40 12.30 -0.52 5.69
C PRO A 40 11.89 -0.30 7.14
N MET A 41 11.87 0.95 7.61
CA MET A 41 11.40 1.27 8.95
C MET A 41 9.93 0.85 9.16
N ILE A 42 9.12 0.99 8.12
CA ILE A 42 7.73 0.53 8.07
C ILE A 42 7.54 -0.37 6.84
N LEU A 43 7.02 -1.57 7.03
CA LEU A 43 6.60 -2.48 5.98
C LEU A 43 5.10 -2.72 6.06
N CYS A 44 4.36 -2.31 5.03
CA CYS A 44 2.94 -2.55 4.90
C CYS A 44 2.70 -3.73 3.97
N THR A 45 2.16 -4.83 4.49
CA THR A 45 1.82 -6.01 3.71
C THR A 45 0.33 -6.10 3.40
N GLN A 46 0.00 -6.69 2.26
CA GLN A 46 -1.37 -6.96 1.83
C GLN A 46 -1.56 -8.43 1.52
N GLN A 47 -2.80 -8.91 1.64
CA GLN A 47 -3.22 -10.29 1.36
C GLN A 47 -2.46 -11.38 2.14
N GLY A 48 -1.74 -11.02 3.19
CA GLY A 48 -1.01 -11.98 4.01
C GLY A 48 -1.96 -12.83 4.84
N VAL A 49 -1.85 -14.15 4.73
CA VAL A 49 -2.51 -15.08 5.67
C VAL A 49 -1.62 -15.33 6.89
N LYS A 50 -2.22 -15.81 7.99
CA LYS A 50 -1.53 -15.95 9.29
C LYS A 50 -0.20 -16.69 9.20
N SER A 51 -0.14 -17.81 8.48
CA SER A 51 1.09 -18.60 8.30
C SER A 51 2.22 -17.83 7.61
N GLN A 52 1.90 -17.03 6.58
CA GLN A 52 2.87 -16.18 5.89
C GLN A 52 3.39 -15.08 6.82
N LEU A 53 2.49 -14.43 7.56
CA LEU A 53 2.84 -13.37 8.51
C LEU A 53 3.69 -13.88 9.67
N ASP A 54 3.38 -15.07 10.19
CA ASP A 54 4.17 -15.72 11.24
C ASP A 54 5.59 -16.04 10.76
N TYR A 55 5.72 -16.55 9.53
CA TYR A 55 7.02 -16.76 8.93
C TYR A 55 7.80 -15.44 8.77
N LEU A 56 7.15 -14.36 8.29
CA LEU A 56 7.78 -13.04 8.25
C LEU A 56 8.24 -12.58 9.63
N GLN A 57 7.39 -12.72 10.66
CA GLN A 57 7.71 -12.32 12.03
C GLN A 57 8.90 -13.10 12.62
N GLN A 58 9.04 -14.39 12.28
CA GLN A 58 10.18 -15.22 12.70
C GLN A 58 11.49 -14.78 12.04
N CYS A 59 11.44 -14.41 10.76
CA CYS A 59 12.63 -14.01 9.99
C CYS A 59 13.05 -12.56 10.22
N LEU A 60 12.10 -11.65 10.45
CA LEU A 60 12.34 -10.22 10.64
C LEU A 60 12.58 -9.88 12.12
N GLN A 61 13.66 -10.41 12.68
CA GLN A 61 14.06 -10.14 14.06
C GLN A 61 14.30 -8.62 14.24
N GLY A 62 13.63 -8.02 15.23
CA GLY A 62 13.63 -6.56 15.44
C GLY A 62 12.38 -5.85 14.93
N TYR A 63 11.52 -6.53 14.17
CA TYR A 63 10.23 -5.98 13.77
C TYR A 63 9.13 -6.47 14.70
N GLU A 64 8.17 -5.59 14.95
CA GLU A 64 6.86 -5.95 15.50
C GLU A 64 5.79 -5.78 14.42
N GLN A 65 4.64 -6.42 14.61
CA GLN A 65 3.53 -6.37 13.65
C GLN A 65 2.26 -5.84 14.31
N PHE A 66 1.50 -5.06 13.54
CA PHE A 66 0.20 -4.51 13.92
C PHE A 66 -0.84 -4.74 12.83
N GLY A 67 -2.04 -5.10 13.23
CA GLY A 67 -3.18 -5.36 12.33
C GLY A 67 -3.89 -6.66 12.68
N ILE A 68 -5.13 -6.76 12.22
CA ILE A 68 -5.98 -7.93 12.42
C ILE A 68 -6.46 -8.50 11.08
N SER A 69 -6.97 -9.72 11.11
CA SER A 69 -7.58 -10.37 9.96
C SER A 69 -8.78 -9.55 9.48
N ARG A 70 -9.04 -9.60 8.17
CA ARG A 70 -10.24 -8.99 7.58
C ARG A 70 -11.55 -9.60 8.06
N LYS A 71 -11.53 -10.69 8.83
CA LYS A 71 -12.71 -11.23 9.53
C LYS A 71 -12.82 -10.79 10.99
N GLY A 72 -11.81 -10.10 11.54
CA GLY A 72 -11.76 -9.63 12.92
C GLY A 72 -10.60 -10.22 13.71
N ALA A 73 -10.47 -9.78 14.97
CA ALA A 73 -9.42 -10.25 15.87
C ALA A 73 -9.58 -11.73 16.29
N GLU A 74 -10.83 -12.20 16.40
CA GLU A 74 -11.16 -13.57 16.84
C GLU A 74 -11.04 -14.60 15.72
N ASP A 75 -11.10 -14.18 14.46
CA ASP A 75 -11.00 -15.07 13.29
C ASP A 75 -9.78 -14.71 12.43
N THR A 76 -8.69 -15.45 12.65
CA THR A 76 -7.41 -15.29 11.93
C THR A 76 -7.32 -16.13 10.65
N SER A 77 -8.41 -16.76 10.22
CA SER A 77 -8.43 -17.68 9.07
C SER A 77 -8.24 -17.02 7.71
N ASP A 78 -8.24 -15.69 7.65
CA ASP A 78 -8.30 -14.92 6.42
C ASP A 78 -7.16 -13.90 6.30
N GLN A 79 -7.12 -13.18 5.18
CA GLN A 79 -6.09 -12.22 4.83
C GLN A 79 -6.07 -11.01 5.77
N HIS A 80 -4.87 -10.45 5.95
CA HIS A 80 -4.61 -9.27 6.76
C HIS A 80 -4.04 -8.13 5.90
N CYS A 81 -4.25 -6.90 6.38
CA CYS A 81 -3.44 -5.73 6.00
C CYS A 81 -2.52 -5.41 7.18
N THR A 82 -1.33 -6.00 7.20
CA THR A 82 -0.43 -5.93 8.37
C THR A 82 0.60 -4.80 8.20
N ILE A 83 0.91 -4.11 9.28
CA ILE A 83 1.97 -3.12 9.37
C ILE A 83 3.07 -3.71 10.25
N PHE A 84 4.19 -4.07 9.64
CA PHE A 84 5.43 -4.39 10.35
C PHE A 84 6.24 -3.10 10.55
N TYR A 85 6.87 -2.96 11.71
CA TYR A 85 7.69 -1.79 12.02
C TYR A 85 8.95 -2.17 12.80
N ASP A 86 10.05 -1.48 12.49
CA ASP A 86 11.32 -1.61 13.19
C ASP A 86 11.22 -0.96 14.59
N LYS A 87 11.14 -1.81 15.63
CA LYS A 87 10.86 -1.37 17.01
C LYS A 87 12.00 -0.56 17.62
N ASP A 88 13.19 -0.60 17.04
CA ASP A 88 14.32 0.19 17.52
C ASP A 88 14.27 1.63 16.95
N LYS A 89 13.55 1.83 15.85
CA LYS A 89 13.43 3.13 15.17
C LYS A 89 12.14 3.87 15.48
N VAL A 90 11.03 3.16 15.67
CA VAL A 90 9.72 3.76 15.93
C VAL A 90 9.03 3.15 17.14
N GLU A 91 8.13 3.90 17.73
CA GLU A 91 7.21 3.47 18.78
C GLU A 91 5.77 3.58 18.27
N LEU A 92 5.00 2.52 18.40
CA LEU A 92 3.56 2.54 18.12
C LEU A 92 2.83 3.26 19.26
N LEU A 93 2.13 4.35 18.96
CA LEU A 93 1.36 5.10 19.94
C LEU A 93 -0.09 4.60 20.04
N GLU A 94 -0.72 4.42 18.90
CA GLU A 94 -2.10 3.96 18.76
C GLU A 94 -2.32 3.41 17.36
N GLY A 95 -3.38 2.63 17.19
CA GLY A 95 -3.77 2.12 15.89
C GLY A 95 -5.12 1.44 15.92
N GLY A 96 -5.61 1.11 14.73
CA GLY A 96 -6.85 0.38 14.57
C GLY A 96 -6.99 -0.23 13.19
N THR A 97 -8.09 -0.96 13.00
CA THR A 97 -8.51 -1.48 11.70
C THR A 97 -9.99 -1.17 11.53
N PHE A 98 -10.36 -0.69 10.34
CA PHE A 98 -11.75 -0.52 9.97
C PHE A 98 -12.05 -1.18 8.63
N TRP A 99 -13.29 -1.58 8.45
CA TRP A 99 -13.78 -2.22 7.23
C TRP A 99 -14.26 -1.17 6.24
N LEU A 100 -13.91 -1.37 4.97
CA LEU A 100 -14.33 -0.50 3.87
C LEU A 100 -15.77 -0.86 3.46
N SER A 101 -16.70 -0.55 4.36
CA SER A 101 -18.12 -0.88 4.26
C SER A 101 -18.98 0.23 4.86
N GLU A 102 -20.31 0.10 4.76
CA GLU A 102 -21.27 0.98 5.43
C GLU A 102 -21.23 0.84 6.97
N SER A 103 -20.64 -0.25 7.48
CA SER A 103 -20.49 -0.57 8.90
C SER A 103 -19.02 -0.75 9.27
N PRO A 104 -18.19 0.31 9.25
CA PRO A 104 -16.73 0.21 9.32
C PRO A 104 -16.17 -0.34 10.63
N SER A 105 -16.97 -0.37 11.70
CA SER A 105 -16.63 -0.96 12.99
C SER A 105 -17.02 -2.44 13.13
N VAL A 106 -17.71 -3.02 12.13
CA VAL A 106 -18.20 -4.40 12.18
C VAL A 106 -17.23 -5.31 11.43
N PRO A 107 -16.59 -6.27 12.12
CA PRO A 107 -15.68 -7.21 11.48
C PRO A 107 -16.32 -8.01 10.35
N GLY A 108 -15.58 -8.19 9.26
CA GLY A 108 -16.03 -8.94 8.08
C GLY A 108 -17.14 -8.26 7.27
N SER A 109 -17.52 -7.03 7.59
CA SER A 109 -18.58 -6.33 6.86
C SER A 109 -18.19 -6.02 5.41
N MET A 110 -19.17 -6.12 4.52
CA MET A 110 -19.04 -5.93 3.08
C MET A 110 -20.11 -4.96 2.59
N SER A 111 -19.80 -4.13 1.60
CA SER A 111 -20.76 -3.18 1.03
C SER A 111 -20.42 -2.82 -0.40
N TRP A 112 -21.36 -2.14 -1.06
CA TRP A 112 -21.17 -1.56 -2.39
C TRP A 112 -20.71 -2.58 -3.45
N GLY A 113 -21.10 -3.84 -3.27
CA GLY A 113 -20.78 -4.94 -4.17
C GLY A 113 -19.33 -5.44 -4.06
N SER A 114 -18.63 -5.22 -2.95
CA SER A 114 -17.35 -5.89 -2.71
C SER A 114 -17.53 -7.41 -2.71
N THR A 115 -16.54 -8.15 -3.20
CA THR A 115 -16.58 -9.62 -3.26
C THR A 115 -16.01 -10.26 -2.01
N VAL A 116 -15.20 -9.50 -1.26
CA VAL A 116 -14.64 -9.88 0.04
C VAL A 116 -14.71 -8.70 1.01
N PRO A 117 -14.56 -8.90 2.32
CA PRO A 117 -14.32 -7.82 3.26
C PRO A 117 -13.01 -7.12 2.89
N CYS A 118 -13.04 -5.79 2.77
CA CYS A 118 -11.85 -4.99 2.53
C CYS A 118 -11.56 -4.15 3.78
N THR A 119 -10.29 -3.91 4.09
CA THR A 119 -9.89 -3.22 5.31
C THR A 119 -8.89 -2.10 5.06
N ALA A 120 -8.85 -1.16 6.01
CA ALA A 120 -7.73 -0.27 6.21
C ALA A 120 -7.25 -0.41 7.65
N THR A 121 -5.98 -0.78 7.81
CA THR A 121 -5.25 -0.80 9.08
C THR A 121 -4.45 0.49 9.19
N TRP A 122 -4.54 1.18 10.32
CA TRP A 122 -3.80 2.41 10.54
C TRP A 122 -3.07 2.36 11.87
N ALA A 123 -1.94 3.05 11.94
CA ALA A 123 -1.10 3.13 13.12
C ALA A 123 -0.38 4.48 13.17
N THR A 124 -0.48 5.17 14.29
CA THR A 124 0.26 6.38 14.60
C THR A 124 1.56 5.99 15.28
N PHE A 125 2.68 6.44 14.73
CA PHE A 125 4.02 6.17 15.24
C PHE A 125 4.72 7.44 15.71
N GLN A 126 5.58 7.29 16.71
CA GLN A 126 6.57 8.26 17.10
C GLN A 126 7.96 7.79 16.65
N LEU A 127 8.73 8.65 16.01
CA LEU A 127 10.12 8.33 15.71
C LEU A 127 10.99 8.46 16.97
N LYS A 128 11.79 7.43 17.25
CA LYS A 128 12.75 7.40 18.35
C LYS A 128 14.00 8.22 18.02
N GLY A 129 14.66 8.73 19.05
CA GLY A 129 15.90 9.49 18.90
C GLY A 129 15.74 10.91 18.33
N VAL A 130 14.51 11.44 18.27
CA VAL A 130 14.24 12.84 17.89
C VAL A 130 13.86 13.63 19.14
N GLU A 131 14.58 14.72 19.41
CA GLU A 131 14.30 15.59 20.55
C GLU A 131 12.89 16.22 20.49
N PRO A 132 12.26 16.51 21.64
CA PRO A 132 10.95 17.14 21.71
C PRO A 132 10.83 18.39 20.81
N PRO A 133 9.71 18.55 20.08
CA PRO A 133 8.46 17.80 20.18
C PRO A 133 8.46 16.43 19.47
N GLY A 134 9.61 15.98 18.95
CA GLY A 134 9.73 14.71 18.23
C GLY A 134 9.13 14.76 16.83
N PHE A 135 8.98 13.59 16.20
CA PHE A 135 8.32 13.46 14.90
C PHE A 135 7.34 12.28 14.92
N SER A 136 6.05 12.60 14.98
CA SER A 136 4.98 11.61 14.84
C SER A 136 4.43 11.61 13.42
N PHE A 137 3.96 10.45 12.96
CA PHE A 137 3.31 10.27 11.66
C PHE A 137 2.34 9.11 11.72
N GLN A 138 1.36 9.09 10.82
CA GLN A 138 0.44 7.96 10.71
C GLN A 138 0.70 7.18 9.43
N ILE A 139 0.69 5.85 9.54
CA ILE A 139 0.65 4.91 8.43
C ILE A 139 -0.77 4.41 8.28
N VAL A 140 -1.28 4.43 7.05
CA VAL A 140 -2.51 3.74 6.67
C VAL A 140 -2.16 2.70 5.61
N ASN A 141 -2.51 1.45 5.84
CA ASN A 141 -2.33 0.33 4.92
C ASN A 141 -3.70 -0.22 4.52
N THR A 142 -3.93 -0.48 3.23
CA THR A 142 -5.22 -0.98 2.76
C THR A 142 -5.09 -2.08 1.70
N THR A 143 -6.14 -2.88 1.58
CA THR A 143 -6.42 -3.66 0.39
C THR A 143 -7.84 -3.34 -0.06
N MET A 144 -7.98 -2.63 -1.18
CA MET A 144 -9.28 -2.30 -1.76
C MET A 144 -9.81 -3.45 -2.62
N ASP A 145 -11.12 -3.45 -2.85
CA ASP A 145 -11.78 -4.49 -3.63
C ASP A 145 -11.24 -4.57 -5.08
N GLU A 146 -10.97 -5.78 -5.55
CA GLU A 146 -10.41 -6.01 -6.89
C GLU A 146 -11.44 -5.75 -8.00
N PHE A 147 -12.71 -6.08 -7.77
CA PHE A 147 -13.70 -6.17 -8.82
C PHE A 147 -14.63 -4.96 -8.87
N SER A 148 -15.17 -4.50 -7.74
CA SER A 148 -16.16 -3.43 -7.63
C SER A 148 -15.52 -2.05 -7.60
N PRO A 149 -15.65 -1.24 -8.68
CA PRO A 149 -15.18 0.13 -8.69
C PRO A 149 -15.95 1.01 -7.70
N ARG A 150 -17.22 0.66 -7.41
CA ARG A 150 -18.06 1.38 -6.44
C ARG A 150 -17.54 1.17 -5.02
N ALA A 151 -17.17 -0.06 -4.66
CA ALA A 151 -16.54 -0.35 -3.37
C ALA A 151 -15.22 0.40 -3.21
N ARG A 152 -14.35 0.40 -4.24
CA ARG A 152 -13.11 1.18 -4.22
C ARG A 152 -13.34 2.68 -4.00
N ARG A 153 -14.31 3.27 -4.71
CA ARG A 153 -14.61 4.71 -4.60
C ARG A 153 -15.14 5.09 -3.22
N ARG A 154 -16.05 4.29 -2.66
CA ARG A 154 -16.62 4.49 -1.33
C ARG A 154 -15.61 4.22 -0.22
N GLY A 155 -14.82 3.16 -0.35
CA GLY A 155 -13.71 2.86 0.55
C GLY A 155 -12.67 3.97 0.58
N ALA A 156 -12.27 4.50 -0.58
CA ALA A 156 -11.37 5.65 -0.66
C ALA A 156 -11.93 6.90 0.03
N LEU A 157 -13.23 7.19 -0.14
CA LEU A 157 -13.88 8.29 0.58
C LEU A 157 -13.83 8.08 2.10
N LEU A 158 -14.16 6.87 2.57
CA LEU A 158 -14.12 6.53 4.00
C LEU A 158 -12.71 6.67 4.58
N THR A 159 -11.70 6.13 3.90
CA THR A 159 -10.30 6.28 4.34
C THR A 159 -9.84 7.73 4.29
N TRP A 160 -10.25 8.50 3.28
CA TRP A 160 -9.95 9.93 3.24
C TRP A 160 -10.61 10.68 4.39
N GLN A 161 -11.85 10.36 4.77
CA GLN A 161 -12.52 10.98 5.92
C GLN A 161 -11.76 10.72 7.23
N HIS A 162 -11.24 9.51 7.42
CA HIS A 162 -10.35 9.21 8.55
C HIS A 162 -9.07 10.07 8.50
N ILE A 163 -8.40 10.15 7.35
CA ILE A 163 -7.18 10.96 7.21
C ILE A 163 -7.45 12.46 7.41
N ALA A 164 -8.60 12.94 6.94
CA ALA A 164 -9.00 14.34 7.02
C ALA A 164 -9.42 14.78 8.43
N SER A 165 -9.85 13.84 9.29
CA SER A 165 -10.16 14.15 10.70
C SER A 165 -8.91 14.30 11.56
N LEU A 166 -7.75 13.85 11.09
CA LEU A 166 -6.48 13.99 11.79
C LEU A 166 -5.96 15.44 11.75
N PRO A 167 -5.20 15.88 12.78
CA PRO A 167 -4.56 17.18 12.78
C PRO A 167 -3.80 17.45 11.47
N PRO A 168 -3.95 18.63 10.82
CA PRO A 168 -3.26 18.94 9.57
C PRO A 168 -1.73 18.89 9.67
N SER A 169 -1.19 19.05 10.88
CA SER A 169 0.23 18.93 11.19
C SER A 169 0.73 17.49 11.25
N LEU A 170 -0.14 16.51 11.49
CA LEU A 170 0.23 15.09 11.56
C LEU A 170 0.42 14.56 10.13
N PRO A 171 1.65 14.21 9.73
CA PRO A 171 1.90 13.68 8.39
C PRO A 171 1.33 12.27 8.28
N VAL A 172 0.81 11.94 7.11
CA VAL A 172 0.20 10.63 6.86
C VAL A 172 0.84 10.03 5.63
N VAL A 173 1.22 8.75 5.72
CA VAL A 173 1.58 7.92 4.57
C VAL A 173 0.49 6.86 4.39
N TYR A 174 -0.15 6.87 3.23
CA TYR A 174 -1.22 5.94 2.89
C TYR A 174 -0.77 5.05 1.75
N CYS A 175 -0.72 3.75 2.01
CA CYS A 175 -0.23 2.77 1.05
C CYS A 175 -1.06 1.50 1.04
N GLY A 176 -0.72 0.59 0.12
CA GLY A 176 -1.37 -0.70 -0.01
C GLY A 176 -1.83 -0.99 -1.43
N GLY A 177 -2.67 -2.02 -1.57
CA GLY A 177 -3.23 -2.46 -2.84
C GLY A 177 -4.53 -1.73 -3.14
N PHE A 178 -4.48 -0.69 -3.97
CA PHE A 178 -5.65 0.12 -4.34
C PHE A 178 -6.50 -0.55 -5.43
N ASN A 179 -5.95 -1.56 -6.12
CA ASN A 179 -6.62 -2.31 -7.19
C ASN A 179 -7.27 -1.41 -8.25
N THR A 180 -6.67 -0.26 -8.51
CA THR A 180 -7.14 0.73 -9.46
C THR A 180 -6.00 1.61 -9.95
N GLN A 181 -6.20 2.32 -11.04
CA GLN A 181 -5.20 3.23 -11.62
C GLN A 181 -5.44 4.68 -11.18
N LYS A 182 -4.40 5.52 -11.25
CA LYS A 182 -4.45 6.92 -10.77
C LYS A 182 -5.48 7.76 -11.53
N GLU A 183 -5.71 7.45 -12.82
CA GLU A 183 -6.73 8.14 -13.64
C GLU A 183 -8.15 7.55 -13.51
N SER A 184 -8.33 6.50 -12.70
CA SER A 184 -9.68 6.05 -12.32
C SER A 184 -10.39 7.11 -11.45
N THR A 185 -11.71 7.00 -11.31
CA THR A 185 -12.48 7.86 -10.40
C THR A 185 -11.94 7.84 -8.97
N THR A 186 -11.51 6.67 -8.48
CA THR A 186 -10.94 6.50 -7.14
C THR A 186 -9.58 7.19 -7.01
N GLY A 187 -8.69 6.97 -7.99
CA GLY A 187 -7.36 7.59 -7.99
C GLY A 187 -7.42 9.10 -8.12
N ARG A 188 -8.25 9.62 -9.03
CA ARG A 188 -8.46 11.06 -9.21
C ARG A 188 -9.05 11.69 -7.96
N PHE A 189 -9.96 11.00 -7.27
CA PHE A 189 -10.52 11.49 -6.01
C PHE A 189 -9.44 11.60 -4.92
N LEU A 190 -8.67 10.54 -4.68
CA LEU A 190 -7.61 10.53 -3.66
C LEU A 190 -6.55 11.60 -3.93
N LEU A 191 -6.20 11.82 -5.20
CA LEU A 191 -5.23 12.82 -5.65
C LEU A 191 -5.80 14.25 -5.76
N GLY A 192 -7.02 14.49 -5.31
CA GLY A 192 -7.66 15.81 -5.32
C GLY A 192 -8.03 16.35 -6.72
N ARG A 193 -8.07 15.48 -7.73
CA ARG A 193 -8.39 15.80 -9.13
C ARG A 193 -9.86 15.62 -9.48
N SER A 194 -10.67 15.13 -8.54
CA SER A 194 -12.13 15.03 -8.66
C SER A 194 -12.79 15.08 -7.29
N ARG A 195 -14.11 15.27 -7.29
CA ARG A 195 -14.93 15.28 -6.07
C ARG A 195 -15.72 13.98 -5.93
N GLU A 196 -15.92 13.54 -4.70
CA GLU A 196 -16.86 12.48 -4.35
C GLU A 196 -17.77 13.01 -3.24
N HIS A 197 -19.08 13.07 -3.46
CA HIS A 197 -20.05 13.59 -2.48
C HIS A 197 -19.70 14.99 -1.94
N GLY A 198 -19.22 15.87 -2.82
CA GLY A 198 -18.78 17.23 -2.46
C GLY A 198 -17.43 17.31 -1.76
N VAL A 199 -16.85 16.18 -1.35
CA VAL A 199 -15.53 16.09 -0.73
C VAL A 199 -14.44 15.99 -1.79
N VAL A 200 -13.28 16.59 -1.51
CA VAL A 200 -12.07 16.52 -2.36
C VAL A 200 -10.97 15.87 -1.53
N GLY A 201 -10.28 14.88 -2.11
CA GLY A 201 -9.05 14.35 -1.52
C GLY A 201 -7.91 15.37 -1.59
N ASP A 202 -6.87 15.19 -0.79
CA ASP A 202 -5.65 16.02 -0.85
C ASP A 202 -4.41 15.18 -0.56
N MET A 203 -4.35 14.00 -1.18
CA MET A 203 -3.17 13.16 -1.14
C MET A 203 -2.23 13.48 -2.30
N ARG A 204 -0.93 13.42 -2.04
CA ARG A 204 0.12 13.51 -3.06
C ARG A 204 0.72 12.13 -3.27
N ASP A 205 1.12 11.84 -4.50
CA ASP A 205 1.75 10.57 -4.84
C ASP A 205 3.26 10.64 -4.69
N ALA A 206 3.86 9.74 -3.93
CA ALA A 206 5.29 9.73 -3.68
C ALA A 206 6.11 9.45 -4.94
N TRP A 207 5.59 8.70 -5.92
CA TRP A 207 6.34 8.37 -7.14
C TRP A 207 6.73 9.60 -7.97
N PRO A 208 5.79 10.42 -8.51
CA PRO A 208 6.14 11.60 -9.27
C PRO A 208 6.77 12.72 -8.42
N ASN A 209 6.57 12.70 -7.09
CA ASN A 209 7.14 13.71 -6.18
C ASN A 209 8.54 13.34 -5.65
N ALA A 210 9.06 12.15 -5.97
CA ALA A 210 10.40 11.74 -5.55
C ALA A 210 11.49 12.41 -6.37
N ARG A 211 12.52 12.94 -5.69
CA ARG A 211 13.69 13.54 -6.35
C ARG A 211 14.44 12.52 -7.20
N VAL A 212 14.59 11.31 -6.68
CA VAL A 212 15.24 10.19 -7.37
C VAL A 212 14.23 9.06 -7.54
N ARG A 213 14.06 8.61 -8.78
CA ARG A 213 13.24 7.43 -9.10
C ARG A 213 14.11 6.33 -9.67
N LYS A 214 14.00 5.13 -9.10
CA LYS A 214 14.64 3.92 -9.62
C LYS A 214 13.61 3.04 -10.34
N ASN A 215 14.08 2.25 -11.31
CA ASN A 215 13.26 1.37 -12.13
C ASN A 215 12.14 2.09 -12.90
N VAL A 216 12.42 3.27 -13.45
CA VAL A 216 11.44 4.12 -14.15
C VAL A 216 10.80 3.43 -15.37
N SER A 217 11.46 2.41 -15.93
CA SER A 217 10.91 1.57 -17.00
C SER A 217 9.77 0.65 -16.55
N LEU A 218 9.56 0.47 -15.24
CA LEU A 218 8.48 -0.34 -14.68
C LEU A 218 7.15 0.43 -14.72
N ILE A 219 6.39 0.18 -15.78
CA ILE A 219 5.06 0.78 -15.97
C ILE A 219 3.97 0.13 -15.08
N ARG A 220 4.19 -1.09 -14.58
CA ARG A 220 3.23 -1.82 -13.73
C ARG A 220 3.93 -2.37 -12.48
N THR A 221 3.25 -2.28 -11.35
CA THR A 221 3.62 -3.01 -10.11
C THR A 221 3.16 -4.46 -10.17
N TYR A 222 1.98 -4.73 -10.77
CA TYR A 222 1.46 -6.07 -11.04
C TYR A 222 2.07 -6.72 -12.30
N HIS A 223 2.47 -7.99 -12.22
CA HIS A 223 3.04 -8.71 -13.38
C HIS A 223 2.63 -10.16 -13.58
N GLY A 224 1.67 -10.71 -12.83
CA GLY A 224 1.11 -12.03 -13.11
C GLY A 224 2.10 -13.20 -13.05
N PHE A 225 3.16 -13.13 -12.23
CA PHE A 225 4.31 -14.08 -12.21
C PHE A 225 5.08 -14.17 -13.54
N LYS A 226 4.93 -13.20 -14.46
CA LYS A 226 5.59 -13.19 -15.78
C LYS A 226 6.96 -12.49 -15.81
N GLY A 227 7.49 -12.08 -14.65
CA GLY A 227 8.77 -11.39 -14.53
C GLY A 227 8.86 -10.07 -15.33
N THR A 228 10.00 -9.82 -15.98
CA THR A 228 10.28 -8.57 -16.72
C THR A 228 9.56 -8.42 -18.05
N LYS A 229 8.90 -9.47 -18.58
CA LYS A 229 8.23 -9.48 -19.88
C LYS A 229 6.97 -8.60 -19.90
N GLN A 230 7.14 -7.27 -19.96
CA GLN A 230 6.12 -6.38 -20.48
C GLN A 230 6.13 -6.59 -22.00
N GLY A 231 5.14 -7.33 -22.52
CA GLY A 231 5.14 -7.76 -23.91
C GLY A 231 5.20 -6.58 -24.90
N PRO A 232 5.67 -6.79 -26.16
CA PRO A 232 5.77 -5.75 -27.19
C PRO A 232 4.48 -4.95 -27.38
N LEU A 233 3.33 -5.60 -27.17
CA LEU A 233 2.01 -5.00 -27.26
C LEU A 233 1.76 -3.91 -26.19
N GLU A 234 2.30 -4.07 -24.98
CA GLU A 234 2.15 -3.07 -23.90
C GLU A 234 3.01 -1.84 -24.16
N PHE A 235 4.22 -2.04 -24.70
CA PHE A 235 5.07 -0.94 -25.18
C PHE A 235 4.42 -0.21 -26.37
N LEU A 236 3.85 -0.95 -27.32
CA LEU A 236 3.16 -0.37 -28.48
C LEU A 236 1.91 0.42 -28.06
N LYS A 237 1.11 -0.09 -27.11
CA LYS A 237 -0.01 0.67 -26.51
C LYS A 237 0.47 1.96 -25.85
N LEU A 238 1.65 1.95 -25.22
CA LEU A 238 2.24 3.14 -24.61
C LEU A 238 2.66 4.17 -25.66
N VAL A 239 3.33 3.72 -26.72
CA VAL A 239 3.73 4.56 -27.86
C VAL A 239 2.50 5.17 -28.51
N PHE A 240 1.45 4.38 -28.75
CA PHE A 240 0.20 4.86 -29.33
C PHE A 240 -0.49 5.88 -28.42
N ARG A 241 -0.54 5.67 -27.10
CA ARG A 241 -1.09 6.66 -26.16
C ARG A 241 -0.26 7.94 -26.07
N ALA A 242 1.07 7.83 -26.09
CA ALA A 242 1.97 8.98 -26.10
C ALA A 242 1.76 9.83 -27.37
N LEU A 243 1.57 9.18 -28.52
CA LEU A 243 1.38 9.82 -29.82
C LEU A 243 -0.04 10.40 -29.99
N CYS A 244 -1.08 9.75 -29.46
CA CYS A 244 -2.47 10.15 -29.70
C CYS A 244 -3.02 11.19 -28.71
N LEU A 245 -2.40 11.42 -27.55
CA LEU A 245 -3.03 12.19 -26.47
C LEU A 245 -2.24 13.40 -25.96
N CYS A 246 -1.07 13.75 -26.52
CA CYS A 246 -0.20 14.83 -25.99
C CYS A 246 -0.05 14.73 -24.46
N TRP A 247 -0.01 13.50 -23.93
CA TRP A 247 -0.23 13.21 -22.52
C TRP A 247 1.14 13.10 -21.85
N ASP A 248 1.37 13.90 -20.80
CA ASP A 248 2.64 13.98 -20.08
C ASP A 248 3.17 12.59 -19.70
N ARG A 249 4.42 12.30 -20.08
CA ARG A 249 5.15 11.06 -19.76
C ARG A 249 5.09 10.72 -18.26
N GLN A 250 4.92 11.71 -17.38
CA GLN A 250 4.80 11.49 -15.93
C GLN A 250 3.53 10.73 -15.50
N THR A 251 2.52 10.60 -16.36
CA THR A 251 1.20 10.01 -16.02
C THR A 251 0.95 8.66 -16.70
N GLN A 252 1.99 8.03 -17.26
CA GLN A 252 1.88 6.75 -17.97
C GLN A 252 2.05 5.51 -17.09
N ASP A 253 2.16 5.65 -15.77
CA ASP A 253 2.30 4.51 -14.87
C ASP A 253 0.94 3.88 -14.53
N LEU A 254 0.86 2.56 -14.67
CA LEU A 254 -0.31 1.72 -14.40
C LEU A 254 -0.13 1.00 -13.06
N HIS A 255 0.52 1.65 -12.09
CA HIS A 255 0.69 1.12 -10.74
C HIS A 255 -0.68 1.01 -10.07
N VAL A 256 -0.90 -0.07 -9.33
CA VAL A 256 -2.11 -0.29 -8.53
C VAL A 256 -1.82 -0.29 -7.03
N ASP A 257 -0.53 -0.23 -6.68
CA ASP A 257 -0.02 -0.13 -5.32
C ASP A 257 0.70 1.19 -5.22
N TRP A 258 0.19 2.05 -4.36
CA TRP A 258 0.67 3.42 -4.27
C TRP A 258 1.25 3.65 -2.88
N ILE A 259 2.13 4.63 -2.80
CA ILE A 259 2.44 5.30 -1.55
C ILE A 259 2.02 6.74 -1.76
N LEU A 260 0.88 7.06 -1.18
CA LEU A 260 0.35 8.41 -1.11
C LEU A 260 0.77 9.05 0.21
N PHE A 261 0.86 10.37 0.25
CA PHE A 261 1.20 11.09 1.46
C PHE A 261 0.46 12.42 1.60
N ARG A 262 0.21 12.82 2.84
CA ARG A 262 -0.32 14.12 3.25
C ARG A 262 0.62 14.76 4.27
N GLY A 263 0.74 16.08 4.23
CA GLY A 263 1.58 16.85 5.16
C GLY A 263 2.82 17.43 4.47
N ARG A 264 3.14 18.68 4.79
CA ARG A 264 4.24 19.43 4.17
C ARG A 264 5.63 19.02 4.66
N SER A 265 5.71 18.38 5.81
CA SER A 265 6.96 17.88 6.40
C SER A 265 7.50 16.62 5.71
N LEU A 266 6.68 15.92 4.92
CA LEU A 266 7.14 14.78 4.11
C LEU A 266 7.59 15.25 2.73
N ILE A 267 8.85 14.96 2.41
CA ILE A 267 9.46 15.23 1.11
C ILE A 267 10.01 13.91 0.59
N PRO A 268 9.38 13.28 -0.43
CA PRO A 268 9.90 12.06 -1.02
C PRO A 268 11.29 12.29 -1.63
N VAL A 269 12.32 11.65 -1.06
CA VAL A 269 13.71 11.79 -1.53
C VAL A 269 14.00 10.76 -2.61
N SER A 270 13.71 9.50 -2.34
CA SER A 270 13.90 8.38 -3.27
C SER A 270 12.66 7.50 -3.30
N PHE A 271 12.27 7.07 -4.48
CA PHE A 271 11.26 6.04 -4.66
C PHE A 271 11.77 4.98 -5.62
N GLU A 272 11.62 3.73 -5.23
CA GLU A 272 11.92 2.59 -6.07
C GLU A 272 10.65 1.79 -6.33
N GLY A 273 10.18 1.82 -7.57
CA GLY A 273 9.15 0.88 -8.00
C GLY A 273 9.82 -0.48 -8.14
N SER A 274 9.27 -1.51 -7.52
CA SER A 274 9.68 -2.89 -7.77
C SER A 274 8.50 -3.68 -8.29
N LYS A 275 8.81 -4.69 -9.10
CA LYS A 275 7.87 -5.75 -9.47
C LYS A 275 7.72 -6.67 -8.26
N GLY A 276 7.09 -6.15 -7.21
CA GLY A 276 6.93 -6.85 -5.93
C GLY A 276 5.80 -7.88 -5.94
N TYR A 277 4.88 -7.76 -6.90
CA TYR A 277 3.92 -8.82 -7.14
C TYR A 277 4.70 -10.05 -7.48
N GLN A 278 4.50 -11.15 -6.76
CA GLN A 278 4.65 -12.42 -7.44
C GLN A 278 6.09 -12.74 -7.84
N ILE A 279 7.00 -12.79 -6.85
CA ILE A 279 8.36 -13.31 -7.05
C ILE A 279 8.26 -14.75 -7.55
N GLY A 280 8.41 -14.93 -8.86
CA GLY A 280 8.52 -16.22 -9.55
C GLY A 280 9.75 -16.14 -10.44
N ARG A 281 10.52 -17.23 -10.51
CA ARG A 281 11.79 -17.32 -11.23
C ARG A 281 11.66 -16.97 -12.71
#